data_AF-A0A6M2F9C6-F1
#
_entry.id   AF-A0A6M2F9C6-F1
#
_cell.length_a   1.000
_cell.length_b   1.000
_cell.length_c   1.000
_cell.angle_alpha   90.00
_cell.angle_beta   90.00
_cell.angle_gamma   90.00
#
_symmetry.space_group_name_H-M   'P 1'
#
loop_
_entity.id
_entity.type
_entity.pdbx_description
1 polymer ?
#
loop_
_entity_poly.entity_id
_entity_poly.type
_entity_poly.pdbx_seq_one_letter_code
_entity_poly.pdbx_strand_id
1 'polypeptide(L)'
;MNHKNFVNLIGFCEEDEPFTRIMVFEYAPNGTLFEHLHVKEAEHLDWGMRIRIAMGVAYCLEYMHQLTPPVAHKNLQSSSIYLTEDYAAKISDFSFWNDATAAKTGSPSMELLESQPSDPESNIYSFGVILFEMITGRIPYAVDNGSLADWASDYLRAEQSLKEKVDPTLKSFQEDELEKLSEVIRNCIHPDPKHRPTMKEIAAKLKEITSVGPDGATPKLSPLWWAELEIMSTEGSCEVNSV
;
A
#
# COMPACT_ATOMS: atom_id res chain seq x y z
N MET A 1 -12.60 -8.69 4.59
CA MET A 1 -11.26 -8.07 4.60
C MET A 1 -10.91 -7.77 6.05
N ASN A 2 -10.09 -8.60 6.71
CA ASN A 2 -9.64 -8.37 8.08
C ASN A 2 -8.16 -8.75 8.17
N HIS A 3 -7.29 -7.73 8.12
CA HIS A 3 -5.84 -7.91 8.15
C HIS A 3 -5.18 -6.74 8.88
N LYS A 4 -4.13 -7.02 9.66
CA LYS A 4 -3.48 -5.99 10.51
C LYS A 4 -2.78 -4.88 9.73
N ASN A 5 -2.35 -5.17 8.51
CA ASN A 5 -1.77 -4.20 7.57
C ASN A 5 -2.79 -3.67 6.55
N PHE A 6 -4.09 -3.83 6.80
CA PHE A 6 -5.16 -3.19 6.03
C PHE A 6 -5.88 -2.19 6.94
N VAL A 7 -6.39 -1.10 6.38
CA VAL A 7 -7.27 -0.17 7.13
C VAL A 7 -8.63 -0.83 7.30
N ASN A 8 -8.91 -1.37 8.49
CA ASN A 8 -10.15 -2.08 8.73
C ASN A 8 -11.29 -1.11 9.09
N LEU A 9 -12.50 -1.48 8.69
CA LEU A 9 -13.74 -0.82 9.13
C LEU A 9 -14.01 -1.23 10.58
N ILE A 10 -14.09 -0.24 11.48
CA ILE A 10 -14.43 -0.44 12.89
C ILE A 10 -15.95 -0.51 13.05
N GLY A 11 -16.67 0.36 12.35
CA GLY A 11 -18.12 0.42 12.42
C GLY A 11 -18.73 1.38 11.41
N PHE A 12 -20.05 1.45 11.39
CA PHE A 12 -20.80 2.33 10.51
C PHE A 12 -22.05 2.87 11.20
N CYS A 13 -22.51 4.05 10.79
CA CYS A 13 -23.79 4.62 11.20
C CYS A 13 -24.68 4.79 9.97
N GLU A 14 -25.93 4.38 10.11
CA GLU A 14 -26.98 4.48 9.11
C GLU A 14 -28.25 5.02 9.78
N GLU A 15 -28.55 6.29 9.54
CA GLU A 15 -29.78 6.95 10.00
C GLU A 15 -30.55 7.51 8.81
N ASP A 16 -31.86 7.29 8.77
CA ASP A 16 -32.70 7.79 7.68
C ASP A 16 -33.13 9.25 7.89
N GLU A 17 -33.25 9.72 9.14
CA GLU A 17 -33.69 11.08 9.48
C GLU A 17 -32.89 11.65 10.68
N PRO A 18 -31.96 12.62 10.45
CA PRO A 18 -31.53 13.12 9.14
C PRO A 18 -30.76 12.04 8.37
N PHE A 19 -30.89 12.03 7.04
CA PHE A 19 -30.21 11.05 6.19
C PHE A 19 -28.69 11.12 6.39
N THR A 20 -28.15 10.14 7.11
CA THR A 20 -26.76 10.07 7.54
C THR A 20 -26.21 8.67 7.25
N ARG A 21 -25.07 8.62 6.58
CA ARG A 21 -24.30 7.39 6.33
C ARG A 21 -22.84 7.69 6.65
N ILE A 22 -22.31 7.04 7.68
CA ILE A 22 -20.94 7.24 8.17
C ILE A 22 -20.25 5.88 8.24
N MET A 23 -18.99 5.82 7.84
CA MET A 23 -18.11 4.67 8.07
C MET A 23 -16.92 5.13 8.90
N VAL A 24 -16.59 4.34 9.92
CA VAL A 24 -15.51 4.61 10.87
C VAL A 24 -14.41 3.58 10.64
N PHE A 25 -13.22 4.05 10.28
CA PHE A 25 -12.07 3.20 9.98
C PHE A 25 -10.97 3.37 11.03
N GLU A 26 -10.09 2.38 11.12
CA GLU A 26 -8.84 2.51 11.87
C GLU A 26 -8.02 3.71 11.38
N TYR A 27 -7.44 4.46 12.30
CA TYR A 27 -6.64 5.64 11.99
C TYR A 27 -5.14 5.34 12.03
N ALA A 28 -4.41 5.82 11.02
CA ALA A 28 -2.96 5.72 10.90
C ALA A 28 -2.37 7.15 10.85
N PRO A 29 -1.76 7.64 11.95
CA PRO A 29 -1.50 9.07 12.15
C PRO A 29 -0.32 9.64 11.36
N ASN A 30 0.61 8.80 10.89
CA ASN A 30 1.85 9.25 10.28
C ASN A 30 1.72 9.46 8.76
N GLY A 31 0.53 9.88 8.29
CA GLY A 31 0.31 10.13 6.86
C GLY A 31 0.58 8.89 5.99
N THR A 32 1.09 9.13 4.78
CA THR A 32 1.28 8.14 3.72
C THR A 32 2.75 7.86 3.42
N LEU A 33 3.04 6.67 2.89
CA LEU A 33 4.38 6.32 2.39
C LEU A 33 4.87 7.34 1.34
N PHE A 34 3.98 7.83 0.48
CA PHE A 34 4.33 8.85 -0.52
C PHE A 34 4.89 10.13 0.12
N GLU A 35 4.23 10.65 1.16
CA GLU A 35 4.68 11.85 1.86
C GLU A 35 6.06 11.63 2.48
N HIS A 36 6.27 10.49 3.12
CA HIS A 36 7.55 10.14 3.73
C HIS A 36 8.72 9.94 2.75
N LEU A 37 8.43 9.62 1.49
CA LEU A 37 9.46 9.47 0.45
C LEU A 37 9.75 10.78 -0.29
N HIS A 38 8.77 11.67 -0.42
CA HIS A 38 8.85 12.81 -1.36
C HIS A 38 8.64 14.20 -0.75
N VAL A 39 8.11 14.30 0.48
CA VAL A 39 7.89 15.58 1.18
C VAL A 39 9.02 15.81 2.17
N LYS A 40 9.71 16.95 2.05
CA LYS A 40 10.94 17.24 2.82
C LYS A 40 10.69 17.40 4.32
N GLU A 41 9.48 17.83 4.66
CA GLU A 41 9.04 18.10 6.03
C GLU A 41 8.61 16.81 6.76
N ALA A 42 8.38 15.71 6.04
CA ALA A 42 8.03 14.43 6.61
C ALA A 42 9.24 13.77 7.28
N GLU A 43 8.98 12.94 8.30
CA GLU A 43 10.05 12.20 8.97
C GLU A 43 10.71 11.20 8.02
N HIS A 44 12.04 11.11 8.06
CA HIS A 44 12.77 10.26 7.15
C HIS A 44 12.64 8.77 7.53
N LEU A 45 12.24 7.94 6.57
CA LEU A 45 12.22 6.49 6.71
C LEU A 45 13.60 5.90 6.43
N ASP A 46 14.21 5.30 7.45
CA ASP A 46 15.45 4.54 7.30
C ASP A 46 15.23 3.20 6.57
N TRP A 47 16.32 2.48 6.29
CA TRP A 47 16.27 1.20 5.59
C TRP A 47 15.36 0.18 6.29
N GLY A 48 15.49 0.04 7.61
CA GLY A 48 14.72 -0.93 8.38
C GLY A 48 13.22 -0.62 8.36
N MET A 49 12.85 0.65 8.47
CA MET A 49 11.47 1.11 8.36
C MET A 49 10.90 0.81 6.97
N ARG A 50 11.63 1.13 5.89
CA ARG A 50 11.19 0.83 4.51
C ARG A 50 10.99 -0.67 4.29
N ILE A 51 11.90 -1.50 4.80
CA ILE A 51 11.77 -2.97 4.74
C ILE A 51 10.55 -3.46 5.53
N ARG A 52 10.32 -2.92 6.74
CA ARG A 52 9.14 -3.25 7.55
C ARG A 52 7.84 -2.92 6.81
N ILE A 53 7.78 -1.74 6.20
CA ILE A 53 6.63 -1.28 5.41
C ILE A 53 6.40 -2.21 4.20
N ALA A 54 7.47 -2.50 3.44
CA ALA A 54 7.42 -3.41 2.29
C ALA A 54 6.85 -4.78 2.65
N MET A 55 7.29 -5.35 3.78
CA MET A 55 6.80 -6.63 4.28
C MET A 55 5.33 -6.57 4.71
N GLY A 56 4.91 -5.50 5.38
CA GLY A 56 3.51 -5.31 5.79
C GLY A 56 2.57 -5.25 4.59
N VAL A 57 3.00 -4.55 3.52
CA VAL A 57 2.26 -4.50 2.25
C VAL A 57 2.23 -5.88 1.59
N ALA A 58 3.37 -6.58 1.53
CA ALA A 58 3.46 -7.90 0.92
C ALA A 58 2.52 -8.92 1.59
N TYR A 59 2.51 -8.98 2.92
CA TYR A 59 1.64 -9.88 3.67
C TYR A 59 0.16 -9.53 3.52
N CYS A 60 -0.18 -8.25 3.47
CA CYS A 60 -1.55 -7.83 3.24
C CYS A 60 -2.05 -8.26 1.84
N LEU A 61 -1.24 -8.04 0.80
CA LEU A 61 -1.58 -8.43 -0.57
C LEU A 61 -1.62 -9.95 -0.74
N GLU A 62 -0.71 -10.68 -0.09
CA GLU A 62 -0.76 -12.15 -0.03
C GLU A 62 -2.11 -12.62 0.53
N TYR A 63 -2.53 -12.08 1.68
CA TYR A 63 -3.81 -12.40 2.29
C TYR A 63 -4.98 -12.09 1.33
N MET A 64 -4.99 -10.91 0.71
CA MET A 64 -6.03 -10.47 -0.22
C MET A 64 -6.18 -11.41 -1.42
N HIS A 65 -5.06 -11.79 -2.04
CA HIS A 65 -5.05 -12.64 -3.22
C HIS A 65 -5.38 -14.11 -2.90
N GLN A 66 -5.25 -14.54 -1.64
CA GLN A 66 -5.62 -15.88 -1.17
C GLN A 66 -7.09 -16.01 -0.75
N LEU A 67 -7.86 -14.92 -0.71
CA LEU A 67 -9.29 -14.98 -0.44
C LEU A 67 -10.04 -15.76 -1.53
N THR A 68 -11.27 -16.19 -1.22
CA THR A 68 -12.14 -16.89 -2.16
C THR A 68 -13.49 -16.17 -2.26
N PRO A 69 -13.74 -15.39 -3.34
CA PRO A 69 -12.83 -15.12 -4.47
C PRO A 69 -11.64 -14.22 -4.09
N PRO A 70 -10.52 -14.28 -4.84
CA PRO A 70 -9.40 -13.35 -4.66
C PRO A 70 -9.84 -11.90 -4.78
N VAL A 71 -9.29 -11.03 -3.94
CA VAL A 71 -9.55 -9.59 -3.97
C VAL A 71 -8.27 -8.87 -4.37
N ALA A 72 -8.36 -7.96 -5.33
CA ALA A 72 -7.25 -7.09 -5.71
C ALA A 72 -7.58 -5.64 -5.36
N HIS A 73 -6.57 -4.90 -4.93
CA HIS A 73 -6.67 -3.49 -4.61
C HIS A 73 -6.76 -2.66 -5.91
N LYS A 74 -7.77 -1.81 -6.05
CA LYS A 74 -8.02 -1.11 -7.33
C LYS A 74 -6.99 -0.03 -7.68
N ASN A 75 -6.38 0.58 -6.67
CA ASN A 75 -5.48 1.71 -6.86
C ASN A 75 -4.26 1.62 -5.93
N LEU A 76 -3.48 0.54 -6.06
CA LEU A 76 -2.32 0.30 -5.19
C LEU A 76 -1.14 1.21 -5.60
N GLN A 77 -0.79 2.15 -4.73
CA GLN A 77 0.33 3.10 -4.89
C GLN A 77 0.83 3.55 -3.51
N SER A 78 1.96 4.27 -3.44
CA SER A 78 2.52 4.73 -2.16
C SER A 78 1.58 5.68 -1.40
N SER A 79 0.69 6.41 -2.08
CA SER A 79 -0.33 7.27 -1.43
C SER A 79 -1.53 6.48 -0.85
N SER A 80 -1.69 5.21 -1.22
CA SER A 80 -2.71 4.32 -0.64
C SER A 80 -2.17 3.50 0.54
N ILE A 81 -0.94 3.76 0.98
CA ILE A 81 -0.30 3.08 2.11
C ILE A 81 -0.10 4.10 3.22
N TYR A 82 -0.91 3.99 4.27
CA TYR A 82 -0.80 4.83 5.45
C TYR A 82 0.16 4.23 6.47
N LEU A 83 0.79 5.08 7.28
CA LEU A 83 1.73 4.67 8.31
C LEU A 83 1.13 4.87 9.70
N THR A 84 1.20 3.82 10.49
CA THR A 84 0.83 3.86 11.91
C THR A 84 1.88 4.60 12.74
N GLU A 85 1.57 4.88 14.01
CA GLU A 85 2.47 5.57 14.94
C GLU A 85 3.86 4.92 15.02
N ASP A 86 3.93 3.59 14.91
CA ASP A 86 5.18 2.83 14.91
C ASP A 86 5.71 2.52 13.50
N TYR A 87 5.23 3.24 12.48
CA TYR A 87 5.63 3.12 11.07
C TYR A 87 5.38 1.75 10.43
N ALA A 88 4.39 0.99 10.93
CA ALA A 88 3.87 -0.16 10.19
C ALA A 88 2.85 0.27 9.13
N ALA A 89 2.85 -0.43 7.99
CA ALA A 89 1.99 -0.14 6.86
C ALA A 89 0.52 -0.53 7.12
N LYS A 90 -0.40 0.32 6.68
CA LYS A 90 -1.83 0.00 6.48
C LYS A 90 -2.27 0.40 5.08
N ILE A 91 -2.61 -0.59 4.26
CA ILE A 91 -3.19 -0.40 2.93
C ILE A 91 -4.62 0.10 3.09
N SER A 92 -4.94 1.23 2.47
CA SER A 92 -6.28 1.81 2.46
C SER A 92 -6.93 1.65 1.09
N ASP A 93 -8.15 1.12 1.05
CA ASP A 93 -8.94 1.06 -0.18
C ASP A 93 -10.13 2.02 -0.09
N PHE A 94 -9.92 3.31 -0.38
CA PHE A 94 -11.00 4.30 -0.46
C PHE A 94 -11.60 4.41 -1.87
N SER A 95 -11.23 3.51 -2.78
CA SER A 95 -11.67 3.56 -4.18
C SER A 95 -13.18 3.38 -4.35
N PHE A 96 -13.86 2.80 -3.34
CA PHE A 96 -15.31 2.67 -3.28
C PHE A 96 -16.06 4.02 -3.35
N TRP A 97 -15.43 5.12 -2.93
CA TRP A 97 -16.06 6.45 -3.00
C TRP A 97 -16.22 6.93 -4.45
N ASN A 98 -15.26 6.57 -5.30
CA ASN A 98 -15.24 7.00 -6.69
C ASN A 98 -16.32 6.27 -7.50
N ASP A 99 -16.51 4.97 -7.27
CA ASP A 99 -17.56 4.17 -7.93
C ASP A 99 -18.97 4.71 -7.62
N ALA A 100 -19.22 5.10 -6.36
CA ALA A 100 -20.51 5.67 -5.93
C ALA A 100 -20.78 7.06 -6.53
N THR A 101 -19.74 7.86 -6.76
CA THR A 101 -19.86 9.17 -7.43
C THR A 101 -20.05 9.02 -8.94
N ALA A 102 -19.30 8.12 -9.59
CA ALA A 102 -19.37 7.86 -11.03
C ALA A 102 -20.78 7.38 -11.43
N ALA A 103 -21.36 6.45 -10.67
CA ALA A 103 -22.72 5.94 -10.88
C ALA A 103 -23.82 7.02 -10.77
N LYS A 104 -23.56 8.14 -10.08
CA LYS A 104 -24.53 9.24 -9.90
C LYS A 104 -24.38 10.36 -10.93
N THR A 105 -23.20 10.57 -11.49
CA THR A 105 -22.92 11.75 -12.34
C THR A 105 -23.07 11.53 -13.84
N GLY A 106 -23.21 10.30 -14.34
CA GLY A 106 -23.47 10.02 -15.77
C GLY A 106 -22.56 10.79 -16.73
N SER A 107 -21.31 11.06 -16.32
CA SER A 107 -20.40 11.94 -17.04
C SER A 107 -19.49 11.10 -17.93
N PRO A 108 -19.54 11.28 -19.26
CA PRO A 108 -18.79 10.46 -20.22
C PRO A 108 -17.27 10.69 -20.17
N SER A 109 -16.81 11.63 -19.35
CA SER A 109 -15.38 11.90 -19.13
C SER A 109 -14.78 11.01 -18.03
N MET A 110 -15.62 10.34 -17.22
CA MET A 110 -15.18 9.38 -16.20
C MET A 110 -15.33 7.92 -16.67
N GLU A 111 -16.01 7.66 -17.79
CA GLU A 111 -16.09 6.34 -18.44
C GLU A 111 -14.71 5.81 -18.90
N LEU A 112 -13.69 6.67 -18.99
CA LEU A 112 -12.30 6.25 -19.19
C LEU A 112 -11.62 5.67 -17.94
N LEU A 113 -12.23 5.84 -16.76
CA LEU A 113 -11.80 5.22 -15.50
C LEU A 113 -12.67 4.01 -15.14
N GLU A 114 -13.64 3.64 -15.99
CA GLU A 114 -14.32 2.35 -15.89
C GLU A 114 -13.33 1.23 -16.23
N SER A 115 -12.99 0.44 -15.22
CA SER A 115 -12.47 -0.92 -15.34
C SER A 115 -11.08 -1.09 -15.97
N GLN A 116 -10.05 -0.43 -15.43
CA GLN A 116 -8.79 -1.18 -15.31
C GLN A 116 -9.12 -2.42 -14.47
N PRO A 117 -8.89 -3.66 -14.97
CA PRO A 117 -9.07 -4.84 -14.16
C PRO A 117 -8.18 -4.69 -12.92
N SER A 118 -8.78 -4.55 -11.74
CA SER A 118 -8.07 -4.79 -10.50
C SER A 118 -7.92 -6.29 -10.41
N ASP A 119 -6.81 -6.81 -10.95
CA ASP A 119 -6.43 -8.20 -10.86
C ASP A 119 -5.19 -8.38 -9.95
N PRO A 120 -4.99 -9.57 -9.40
CA PRO A 120 -3.82 -9.88 -8.59
C PRO A 120 -2.49 -9.53 -9.28
N GLU A 121 -2.39 -9.74 -10.59
CA GLU A 121 -1.19 -9.52 -11.40
C GLU A 121 -0.82 -8.03 -11.51
N SER A 122 -1.82 -7.15 -11.55
CA SER A 122 -1.66 -5.69 -11.57
C SER A 122 -1.22 -5.18 -10.20
N ASN A 123 -1.74 -5.78 -9.11
CA ASN A 123 -1.22 -5.54 -7.75
C ASN A 123 0.24 -5.95 -7.59
N ILE A 124 0.65 -7.07 -8.19
CA ILE A 124 2.05 -7.50 -8.16
C ILE A 124 2.95 -6.48 -8.87
N TYR A 125 2.53 -5.96 -10.03
CA TYR A 125 3.25 -4.89 -10.72
C TYR A 125 3.37 -3.63 -9.85
N SER A 126 2.24 -3.14 -9.33
CA SER A 126 2.21 -1.97 -8.44
C SER A 126 3.10 -2.17 -7.20
N PHE A 127 3.10 -3.36 -6.61
CA PHE A 127 3.98 -3.68 -5.49
C PHE A 127 5.47 -3.59 -5.87
N GLY A 128 5.85 -4.11 -7.04
CA GLY A 128 7.21 -3.97 -7.57
C GLY A 128 7.63 -2.51 -7.79
N VAL A 129 6.71 -1.68 -8.28
CA VAL A 129 6.92 -0.24 -8.43
C VAL A 129 7.11 0.44 -7.06
N ILE A 130 6.30 0.09 -6.06
CA ILE A 130 6.42 0.62 -4.68
C ILE A 130 7.75 0.19 -4.03
N LEU A 131 8.19 -1.05 -4.22
CA LEU A 131 9.52 -1.50 -3.76
C LEU A 131 10.63 -0.66 -4.40
N PHE A 132 10.56 -0.42 -5.70
CA PHE A 132 11.51 0.41 -6.42
C PHE A 132 11.50 1.87 -5.93
N GLU A 133 10.32 2.44 -5.72
CA GLU A 133 10.12 3.77 -5.15
C GLU A 133 10.75 3.88 -3.76
N MET A 134 10.50 2.91 -2.88
CA MET A 134 11.10 2.88 -1.53
C MET A 134 12.62 2.75 -1.57
N ILE A 135 13.21 2.04 -2.52
CA ILE A 135 14.68 1.91 -2.58
C ILE A 135 15.34 3.16 -3.15
N THR A 136 14.72 3.78 -4.16
CA THR A 136 15.33 4.87 -4.91
C THR A 136 14.95 6.26 -4.42
N GLY A 137 13.86 6.38 -3.65
CA GLY A 137 13.29 7.67 -3.25
C GLY A 137 12.82 8.51 -4.45
N ARG A 138 12.53 7.88 -5.59
CA ARG A 138 12.11 8.57 -6.83
C ARG A 138 10.66 8.29 -7.13
N ILE A 139 9.96 9.34 -7.55
CA ILE A 139 8.57 9.23 -8.03
C ILE A 139 8.55 8.37 -9.30
N PRO A 140 7.81 7.24 -9.34
CA PRO A 140 7.87 6.31 -10.46
C PRO A 140 7.39 6.87 -11.81
N TYR A 141 6.47 7.84 -11.76
CA TYR A 141 5.81 8.44 -12.92
C TYR A 141 6.05 9.96 -12.99
N ALA A 142 7.28 10.41 -12.70
CA ALA A 142 7.62 11.82 -12.81
C ALA A 142 7.61 12.28 -14.27
N VAL A 143 7.04 13.46 -14.53
CA VAL A 143 7.18 14.11 -15.84
C VAL A 143 8.55 14.76 -15.88
N ASP A 144 9.49 14.17 -16.62
CA ASP A 144 10.77 14.79 -16.93
C ASP A 144 10.70 15.41 -18.34
N ASN A 145 10.98 16.71 -18.44
CA ASN A 145 11.01 17.47 -19.69
C ASN A 145 9.78 17.31 -20.60
N GLY A 146 8.59 17.11 -20.02
CA GLY A 146 7.33 16.97 -20.77
C GLY A 146 7.02 15.55 -21.26
N SER A 147 7.84 14.54 -20.93
CA SER A 147 7.51 13.12 -21.11
C SER A 147 7.28 12.45 -19.77
N LEU A 148 6.28 11.57 -19.67
CA LEU A 148 6.09 10.70 -18.51
C LEU A 148 7.27 9.72 -18.48
N ALA A 149 8.25 9.96 -17.61
CA ALA A 149 9.33 9.01 -17.41
C ALA A 149 8.78 7.86 -16.56
N ASP A 150 8.59 6.69 -17.18
CA ASP A 150 8.30 5.46 -16.47
C ASP A 150 9.63 4.85 -16.00
N TRP A 151 10.09 5.32 -14.84
CA TRP A 151 11.38 4.92 -14.29
C TRP A 151 11.46 3.42 -14.01
N ALA A 152 10.33 2.77 -13.73
CA ALA A 152 10.27 1.33 -13.53
C ALA A 152 10.52 0.58 -14.85
N SER A 153 9.89 1.03 -15.94
CA SER A 153 10.16 0.52 -17.29
C SER A 153 11.60 0.77 -17.75
N ASP A 154 12.15 1.95 -17.45
CA ASP A 154 13.55 2.27 -17.77
C ASP A 154 14.53 1.41 -16.95
N TYR A 155 14.20 1.14 -15.69
CA TYR A 155 14.99 0.26 -14.83
C TYR A 155 15.05 -1.18 -15.37
N LEU A 156 13.94 -1.70 -15.89
CA LEU A 156 13.94 -2.99 -16.59
C LEU A 156 14.86 -2.99 -17.81
N ARG A 157 14.82 -1.92 -18.62
CA ARG A 157 15.54 -1.82 -19.89
C ARG A 157 17.04 -1.61 -19.71
N ALA A 158 17.44 -0.89 -18.67
CA ALA A 158 18.79 -0.37 -18.59
C ALA A 158 19.83 -1.37 -18.08
N GLU A 159 19.44 -2.55 -17.57
CA GLU A 159 20.33 -3.50 -16.85
C GLU A 159 21.22 -2.83 -15.78
N GLN A 160 20.86 -1.62 -15.35
CA GLN A 160 21.64 -0.81 -14.43
C GLN A 160 21.55 -1.39 -13.01
N SER A 161 22.64 -1.25 -12.28
CA SER A 161 22.69 -1.66 -10.88
C SER A 161 21.78 -0.77 -10.05
N LEU A 162 20.88 -1.40 -9.27
CA LEU A 162 20.01 -0.65 -8.34
C LEU A 162 20.82 0.10 -7.29
N LYS A 163 22.04 -0.38 -6.98
CA LYS A 163 23.00 0.23 -6.05
C LYS A 163 23.33 1.68 -6.38
N GLU A 164 23.40 2.03 -7.66
CA GLU A 164 23.72 3.39 -8.11
C GLU A 164 22.52 4.34 -8.01
N LYS A 165 21.32 3.80 -7.81
CA LYS A 165 20.06 4.55 -7.74
C LYS A 165 19.45 4.58 -6.34
N VAL A 166 20.11 3.99 -5.35
CA VAL A 166 19.66 4.01 -3.95
C VAL A 166 19.44 5.45 -3.50
N ASP A 167 18.36 5.67 -2.76
CA ASP A 167 18.00 6.94 -2.20
C ASP A 167 19.18 7.54 -1.39
N PRO A 168 19.70 8.73 -1.78
CA PRO A 168 20.83 9.35 -1.10
C PRO A 168 20.53 9.75 0.35
N THR A 169 19.26 9.76 0.77
CA THR A 169 18.87 10.05 2.15
C THR A 169 19.09 8.86 3.08
N LEU A 170 19.22 7.63 2.56
CA LEU A 170 19.53 6.44 3.34
C LEU A 170 20.99 6.46 3.81
N LYS A 171 21.20 6.67 5.11
CA LYS A 171 22.54 6.70 5.73
C LYS A 171 23.29 5.36 5.65
N SER A 172 22.56 4.25 5.65
CA SER A 172 23.07 2.89 5.56
C SER A 172 21.99 1.96 5.01
N PHE A 173 22.39 0.97 4.22
CA PHE A 173 21.52 -0.09 3.71
C PHE A 173 22.32 -1.39 3.61
N GLN A 174 21.62 -2.53 3.54
CA GLN A 174 22.25 -3.84 3.40
C GLN A 174 22.43 -4.18 1.91
N GLU A 175 23.68 -4.24 1.44
CA GLU A 175 23.98 -4.48 0.03
C GLU A 175 23.48 -5.86 -0.45
N ASP A 176 23.66 -6.89 0.37
CA ASP A 176 23.20 -8.25 0.06
C ASP A 176 21.67 -8.34 -0.07
N GLU A 177 20.93 -7.56 0.74
CA GLU A 177 19.47 -7.46 0.62
C GLU A 177 19.10 -6.72 -0.66
N LEU A 178 19.78 -5.62 -0.98
CA LEU A 178 19.51 -4.78 -2.13
C LEU A 178 19.61 -5.56 -3.46
N GLU A 179 20.63 -6.40 -3.63
CA GLU A 179 20.79 -7.21 -4.84
C GLU A 179 19.63 -8.19 -5.03
N LYS A 180 19.20 -8.85 -3.95
CA LYS A 180 18.07 -9.79 -3.98
C LYS A 180 16.73 -9.07 -4.16
N LEU A 181 16.57 -7.89 -3.56
CA LEU A 181 15.39 -7.03 -3.76
C LEU A 181 15.29 -6.54 -5.20
N SER A 182 16.42 -6.22 -5.84
CA SER A 182 16.49 -5.89 -7.26
C SER A 182 15.93 -7.02 -8.14
N GLU A 183 16.24 -8.27 -7.83
CA GLU A 183 15.66 -9.43 -8.53
C GLU A 183 14.14 -9.53 -8.33
N VAL A 184 13.68 -9.35 -7.09
CA VAL A 184 12.24 -9.38 -6.76
C VAL A 184 11.50 -8.29 -7.53
N ILE A 185 12.03 -7.05 -7.55
CA ILE A 185 11.45 -5.93 -8.30
C ILE A 185 11.30 -6.30 -9.77
N ARG A 186 12.38 -6.76 -10.42
CA ARG A 186 12.38 -7.13 -11.85
C ARG A 186 11.31 -8.17 -12.17
N ASN A 187 11.14 -9.16 -11.31
CA ASN A 187 10.12 -10.20 -11.47
C ASN A 187 8.70 -9.64 -11.29
N CYS A 188 8.49 -8.74 -10.33
CA CYS A 188 7.18 -8.12 -10.08
C CYS A 188 6.74 -7.22 -11.23
N ILE A 189 7.65 -6.40 -11.77
CA ILE A 189 7.34 -5.44 -12.83
C ILE A 189 7.46 -6.03 -14.24
N HIS A 190 7.53 -7.36 -14.37
CA HIS A 190 7.68 -8.01 -15.68
C HIS A 190 6.56 -7.58 -16.66
N PRO A 191 6.89 -7.27 -17.94
CA PRO A 191 5.91 -6.76 -18.90
C PRO A 191 4.74 -7.72 -19.16
N ASP A 192 5.01 -9.02 -19.21
CA ASP A 192 3.98 -10.07 -19.29
C ASP A 192 3.48 -10.46 -17.88
N PRO A 193 2.19 -10.23 -17.56
CA PRO A 193 1.58 -10.59 -16.28
C PRO A 193 1.76 -12.06 -15.90
N LYS A 194 1.80 -12.98 -16.86
CA LYS A 194 1.89 -14.43 -16.61
C LYS A 194 3.23 -14.88 -16.03
N HIS A 195 4.26 -14.05 -16.20
CA HIS A 195 5.60 -14.30 -15.68
C HIS A 195 5.82 -13.65 -14.31
N ARG A 196 4.85 -12.87 -13.82
CA ARG A 196 4.92 -12.28 -12.49
C ARG A 196 4.66 -13.36 -11.43
N PRO A 197 5.49 -13.44 -10.38
CA PRO A 197 5.27 -14.39 -9.30
C PRO A 197 4.04 -14.00 -8.47
N THR A 198 3.46 -14.96 -7.77
CA THR A 198 2.33 -14.72 -6.85
C THR A 198 2.79 -13.93 -5.62
N MET A 199 1.89 -13.19 -4.97
CA MET A 199 2.21 -12.50 -3.71
C MET A 199 2.69 -13.44 -2.61
N LYS A 200 2.25 -14.71 -2.62
CA LYS A 200 2.76 -15.76 -1.72
C LYS A 200 4.25 -16.04 -1.94
N GLU A 201 4.66 -16.20 -3.20
CA GLU A 201 6.07 -16.43 -3.55
C GLU A 201 6.92 -15.19 -3.25
N ILE A 202 6.39 -14.00 -3.54
CA ILE A 202 7.04 -12.72 -3.23
C ILE A 202 7.24 -12.56 -1.72
N ALA A 203 6.19 -12.74 -0.91
CA ALA A 203 6.27 -12.60 0.55
C ALA A 203 7.24 -13.62 1.17
N ALA A 204 7.26 -14.85 0.67
CA ALA A 204 8.23 -15.86 1.09
C ALA A 204 9.67 -15.46 0.75
N LYS A 205 9.94 -15.00 -0.49
CA LYS A 205 11.28 -14.57 -0.90
C LYS A 205 11.74 -13.33 -0.15
N LEU A 206 10.86 -12.34 0.05
CA LEU A 206 11.19 -11.15 0.85
C LEU A 206 11.45 -11.49 2.32
N LYS A 207 10.72 -12.44 2.90
CA LYS A 207 10.98 -12.93 4.26
C LYS A 207 12.35 -13.60 4.36
N GLU A 208 12.77 -14.37 3.36
CA GLU A 208 14.11 -14.95 3.30
C GLU A 208 15.20 -13.87 3.22
N ILE A 209 14.97 -12.84 2.42
CA ILE A 209 15.92 -11.73 2.24
C ILE A 209 16.08 -10.91 3.53
N THR A 210 14.96 -10.57 4.17
CA THR A 210 14.91 -9.54 5.23
C THR A 210 14.84 -10.13 6.64
N SER A 211 14.56 -11.43 6.76
CA SER A 211 14.25 -12.10 8.03
C SER A 211 13.06 -11.52 8.81
N VAL A 212 12.28 -10.61 8.23
CA VAL A 212 11.09 -10.02 8.84
C VAL A 212 9.91 -10.96 8.60
N GLY A 213 9.34 -11.52 9.67
CA GLY A 213 8.09 -12.28 9.63
C GLY A 213 6.84 -11.39 9.76
N PRO A 214 5.63 -11.97 9.68
CA PRO A 214 4.38 -11.23 9.87
C PRO A 214 4.35 -10.41 11.16
N ASP A 215 4.75 -10.99 12.30
CA ASP A 215 4.76 -10.30 13.60
C ASP A 215 5.71 -9.08 13.64
N GLY A 216 6.75 -9.06 12.81
CA GLY A 216 7.65 -7.91 12.70
C GLY A 216 7.10 -6.79 11.82
N ALA A 217 6.18 -7.13 10.91
CA ALA A 217 5.60 -6.21 9.94
C ALA A 217 4.22 -5.67 10.38
N THR A 218 3.54 -6.32 11.32
CA THR A 218 2.26 -5.84 11.85
C THR A 218 2.42 -4.58 12.71
N PRO A 219 1.42 -3.69 12.72
CA PRO A 219 1.40 -2.56 13.64
C PRO A 219 1.36 -3.01 15.09
N LYS A 220 2.09 -2.31 15.95
CA LYS A 220 1.94 -2.48 17.40
C LYS A 220 0.57 -1.98 17.83
N LEU A 221 0.05 -2.57 18.90
CA LEU A 221 -1.18 -2.09 19.53
C LEU A 221 -0.98 -0.64 19.98
N SER A 222 -1.83 0.27 19.49
CA SER A 222 -1.77 1.67 19.92
C SER A 222 -2.17 1.77 21.40
N PRO A 223 -1.49 2.61 22.20
CA PRO A 223 -1.94 2.95 23.55
C PRO A 223 -3.35 3.56 23.60
N LEU A 224 -3.85 4.08 22.47
CA LEU A 224 -5.21 4.61 22.30
C LEU A 224 -6.27 3.52 22.07
N TRP A 225 -5.91 2.23 22.22
CA TRP A 225 -6.85 1.10 22.17
C TRP A 225 -8.09 1.32 23.05
N TRP A 226 -7.97 2.08 24.16
CA TRP A 226 -9.12 2.44 24.99
C TRP A 226 -10.18 3.26 24.25
N ALA A 227 -9.79 4.17 23.34
CA ALA A 227 -10.73 4.94 22.54
C ALA A 227 -11.47 4.04 21.53
N GLU A 228 -10.77 3.05 20.95
CA GLU A 228 -11.41 2.03 20.10
C GLU A 228 -12.41 1.18 20.89
N LEU A 229 -12.05 0.76 22.10
CA LEU A 229 -12.96 0.05 23.01
C LEU A 229 -14.16 0.92 23.42
N GLU A 230 -13.94 2.22 23.67
CA GLU A 230 -15.03 3.13 24.01
C GLU A 230 -16.04 3.25 22.87
N ILE A 231 -15.58 3.42 21.62
CA ILE A 231 -16.44 3.43 20.42
C ILE A 231 -17.21 2.12 20.28
N MET A 232 -16.58 0.97 20.56
CA MET A 232 -17.24 -0.33 20.56
C MET A 232 -18.25 -0.51 21.72
N SER A 233 -18.14 0.28 22.79
CA SER A 233 -18.91 0.11 24.02
C SER A 233 -20.09 1.08 24.19
N THR A 234 -20.16 2.15 23.40
CA THR A 234 -21.22 3.16 23.54
C THR A 234 -22.47 2.82 22.73
N GLU A 235 -23.43 2.16 23.38
CA GLU A 235 -24.86 2.27 23.05
C GLU A 235 -25.34 3.68 23.45
N GLY A 236 -25.19 4.68 22.59
CA GLY A 236 -25.73 6.01 22.92
C GLY A 236 -25.40 7.14 21.96
N SER A 237 -26.44 7.56 21.22
CA SER A 237 -26.64 8.83 20.48
C SER A 237 -26.12 8.98 19.04
N CYS A 238 -25.52 7.96 18.47
CA CYS A 238 -25.52 7.61 17.05
C CYS A 238 -25.06 6.16 17.03
N GLU A 239 -25.93 5.21 16.69
CA GLU A 239 -25.58 3.78 16.76
C GLU A 239 -24.51 3.47 15.69
N VAL A 240 -23.23 3.56 16.07
CA VAL A 240 -22.14 3.03 15.28
C VAL A 240 -22.17 1.52 15.46
N ASN A 241 -22.79 0.81 14.52
CA ASN A 241 -22.79 -0.63 14.49
C ASN A 241 -21.37 -1.14 14.27
N SER A 242 -20.85 -1.95 15.19
CA SER A 242 -19.56 -2.63 15.05
C SER A 242 -19.64 -3.74 14.01
N VAL A 243 -18.54 -3.94 13.27
CA VAL A 243 -18.42 -5.01 12.25
C VAL A 243 -17.84 -6.29 12.84
#